data_AF-A0A4Q2ZE69-F1
#
_entry.id   AF-A0A4Q2ZE69-F1
#
_cell.length_a   1.000
_cell.length_b   1.000
_cell.length_c   1.000
_cell.angle_alpha   90.00
_cell.angle_beta   90.00
_cell.angle_gamma   90.00
#
_symmetry.space_group_name_H-M   'P 1'
#
loop_
_entity.id
_entity.type
_entity.pdbx_description
1 polymer ?
#
loop_
_entity_poly.entity_id
_entity_poly.type
_entity_poly.pdbx_seq_one_letter_code
_entity_poly.pdbx_strand_id
1 'polypeptide(L)'
;MRINPLYNYPVLQRVTNADGTRFYSDPTDGYPLPSVTTILSGTSDKTAINEWVQAVGQKVADRTRIEATNLGTLMHTNIENHIMGIPRPGGMHPIRQQASKMADQIIQHGLCHVDEVWGQEVGMYYPGLYAGTTDLVGVHRGEPAIMDHKSAKKLRTREMIDDYMDQMCAYAL
;
A
#
# COMPACT_ATOMS: atom_id res chain seq x y z
N MET A 1 13.21 -11.38 -8.96
CA MET A 1 13.71 -11.73 -7.61
C MET A 1 13.12 -13.10 -7.24
N ARG A 2 13.55 -13.77 -6.16
CA ARG A 2 12.93 -15.04 -5.72
C ARG A 2 12.23 -14.81 -4.38
N ILE A 3 10.95 -15.18 -4.30
CA ILE A 3 10.21 -15.20 -3.02
C ILE A 3 10.68 -16.43 -2.23
N ASN A 4 11.13 -16.19 -1.00
CA ASN A 4 11.65 -17.15 -0.04
C ASN A 4 10.86 -17.03 1.28
N PRO A 5 9.66 -17.64 1.39
CA PRO A 5 8.81 -17.45 2.55
C PRO A 5 9.49 -17.91 3.85
N LEU A 6 9.64 -16.98 4.79
CA LEU A 6 10.22 -17.26 6.12
C LEU A 6 9.16 -17.54 7.18
N TYR A 7 7.98 -16.92 7.05
CA TYR A 7 6.88 -17.02 8.00
C TYR A 7 5.62 -17.56 7.32
N ASN A 8 4.71 -18.12 8.13
CA ASN A 8 3.37 -18.48 7.69
C ASN A 8 2.43 -17.28 7.88
N TYR A 9 2.10 -16.58 6.80
CA TYR A 9 1.17 -15.45 6.84
C TYR A 9 -0.27 -15.95 6.74
N PRO A 10 -1.15 -15.63 7.72
CA PRO A 10 -2.54 -16.05 7.65
C PRO A 10 -3.26 -15.34 6.51
N VAL A 11 -4.19 -16.06 5.86
CA VAL A 11 -5.10 -15.45 4.90
C VAL A 11 -6.14 -14.66 5.67
N LEU A 12 -6.08 -13.33 5.57
CA LEU A 12 -7.04 -12.44 6.22
C LEU A 12 -8.16 -12.09 5.24
N GLN A 13 -9.38 -12.50 5.56
CA GLN A 13 -10.54 -12.15 4.73
C GLN A 13 -10.87 -10.66 4.88
N ARG A 14 -10.69 -9.90 3.81
CA ARG A 14 -10.95 -8.46 3.79
C ARG A 14 -12.38 -8.14 3.34
N VAL A 15 -13.07 -7.29 4.09
CA VAL A 15 -14.37 -6.71 3.75
C VAL A 15 -14.20 -5.20 3.56
N THR A 16 -14.78 -4.65 2.49
CA THR A 16 -14.83 -3.20 2.24
C THR A 16 -16.27 -2.74 2.22
N ASN A 17 -16.60 -1.81 3.11
CA ASN A 17 -17.94 -1.25 3.23
C ASN A 17 -18.19 -0.19 2.17
N ALA A 18 -19.47 0.19 1.99
CA ALA A 18 -19.87 1.21 1.01
C ALA A 18 -19.29 2.60 1.31
N ASP A 19 -19.00 2.90 2.57
CA ASP A 19 -18.32 4.13 3.01
C ASP A 19 -16.80 4.11 2.81
N GLY A 20 -16.26 3.00 2.30
CA GLY A 20 -14.83 2.80 2.05
C GLY A 20 -14.05 2.29 3.25
N THR A 21 -14.67 2.11 4.42
CA THR A 21 -14.02 1.49 5.59
C THR A 21 -13.70 0.03 5.31
N ARG A 22 -12.57 -0.44 5.83
CA ARG A 22 -12.07 -1.79 5.58
C ARG A 22 -11.87 -2.53 6.89
N PHE A 23 -12.32 -3.77 6.91
CA PHE A 23 -12.15 -4.70 8.03
C PHE A 23 -11.53 -5.99 7.52
N TYR A 24 -10.88 -6.71 8.43
CA TYR A 24 -10.39 -8.06 8.22
C TYR A 24 -10.95 -8.97 9.29
N SER A 25 -11.27 -10.22 8.95
CA SER A 25 -11.60 -11.22 9.97
C SER A 25 -10.33 -11.67 10.69
N ASP A 26 -10.31 -11.56 12.02
CA ASP A 26 -9.24 -12.13 12.85
C ASP A 26 -9.16 -13.65 12.58
N PRO A 27 -7.97 -14.20 12.28
CA PRO A 27 -7.82 -15.61 11.95
C PRO A 27 -8.01 -16.53 13.16
N THR A 28 -8.04 -16.00 14.40
CA THR A 28 -8.15 -16.78 15.63
C THR A 28 -9.60 -16.99 16.07
N ASP A 29 -10.43 -15.95 16.00
CA ASP A 29 -11.82 -15.97 16.50
C ASP A 29 -12.85 -15.36 15.53
N GLY A 30 -12.41 -14.83 14.38
CA GLY A 30 -13.26 -14.21 13.39
C GLY A 30 -13.71 -12.78 13.74
N TYR A 31 -13.23 -12.20 14.83
CA TYR A 31 -13.58 -10.84 15.23
C TYR A 31 -13.19 -9.82 14.13
N PRO A 32 -14.05 -8.84 13.81
CA PRO A 32 -13.75 -7.86 12.76
C PRO A 32 -12.68 -6.86 13.25
N LEU A 33 -11.49 -6.95 12.67
CA LEU A 33 -10.39 -6.03 12.92
C LEU A 33 -10.45 -4.85 11.94
N PRO A 34 -10.48 -3.60 12.40
CA PRO A 34 -10.37 -2.44 11.50
C PRO A 34 -9.03 -2.45 10.77
N SER A 35 -9.01 -1.97 9.52
CA SER A 35 -7.74 -1.82 8.82
C SER A 35 -6.89 -0.71 9.43
N VAL A 36 -5.58 -0.86 9.43
CA VAL A 36 -4.64 0.21 9.82
C VAL A 36 -4.95 1.51 9.06
N THR A 37 -5.21 1.41 7.76
CA THR A 37 -5.60 2.57 6.93
C THR A 37 -6.95 3.19 7.30
N THR A 38 -7.89 2.41 7.84
CA THR A 38 -9.18 2.93 8.34
C THR A 38 -8.97 3.71 9.62
N ILE A 39 -8.13 3.21 10.53
CA ILE A 39 -7.76 3.90 11.78
C ILE A 39 -7.09 5.23 11.44
N LEU A 40 -6.01 5.21 10.63
CA LEU A 40 -5.28 6.42 10.26
C LEU A 40 -6.15 7.46 9.54
N SER A 41 -7.01 7.01 8.62
CA SER A 41 -7.99 7.89 7.96
C SER A 41 -9.02 8.46 8.95
N GLY A 42 -9.39 7.69 9.99
CA GLY A 42 -10.31 8.12 11.03
C GLY A 42 -9.70 9.15 11.99
N THR A 43 -8.39 9.13 12.19
CA THR A 43 -7.67 9.98 13.15
C THR A 43 -6.88 11.14 12.52
N SER A 44 -6.80 11.21 11.19
CA SER A 44 -6.05 12.27 10.47
C SER A 44 -6.79 13.61 10.42
N ASP A 45 -6.02 14.70 10.40
CA ASP A 45 -6.54 16.05 10.11
C ASP A 45 -6.90 16.18 8.62
N LYS A 46 -8.19 16.40 8.34
CA LYS A 46 -8.73 16.51 6.98
C LYS A 46 -8.90 17.94 6.51
N THR A 47 -8.48 18.94 7.29
CA THR A 47 -8.70 20.37 7.00
C THR A 47 -8.19 20.74 5.59
N ALA A 48 -6.92 20.48 5.30
CA ALA A 48 -6.32 20.80 4.00
C ALA A 48 -6.99 20.07 2.82
N ILE A 49 -7.41 18.81 3.02
CA ILE A 49 -8.11 18.03 1.99
C ILE A 49 -9.50 18.62 1.75
N ASN A 50 -10.22 19.02 2.79
CA ASN A 50 -11.56 19.60 2.69
C ASN A 50 -11.52 20.97 1.99
N GLU A 51 -10.57 21.83 2.35
CA GLU A 51 -10.33 23.11 1.67
C GLU A 51 -10.00 22.91 0.20
N TRP A 52 -9.14 21.94 -0.12
CA TRP A 52 -8.82 21.61 -1.50
C TRP A 52 -10.06 21.13 -2.28
N VAL A 53 -10.90 20.26 -1.69
CA VAL A 53 -12.15 19.80 -2.31
C VAL A 53 -13.10 20.97 -2.56
N GLN A 54 -13.22 21.90 -1.62
CA GLN A 54 -14.04 23.11 -1.78
C GLN A 54 -13.52 23.99 -2.92
N ALA A 55 -12.19 24.12 -3.06
CA ALA A 55 -11.56 24.94 -4.09
C ALA A 55 -11.74 24.36 -5.51
N VAL A 56 -11.58 23.04 -5.69
CA VAL A 56 -11.66 22.41 -7.03
C VAL A 56 -13.06 21.89 -7.38
N GLY A 57 -13.94 21.73 -6.38
CA GLY A 57 -15.26 21.16 -6.50
C GLY A 57 -15.27 19.61 -6.45
N GLN A 58 -16.35 19.05 -5.91
CA GLN A 58 -16.51 17.62 -5.63
C GLN A 58 -16.23 16.72 -6.85
N LYS A 59 -16.79 17.06 -8.02
CA LYS A 59 -16.62 16.27 -9.25
C LYS A 59 -15.15 16.15 -9.68
N VAL A 60 -14.38 17.24 -9.56
CA VAL A 60 -12.95 17.25 -9.92
C VAL A 60 -12.14 16.50 -8.86
N ALA A 61 -12.48 16.68 -7.59
CA ALA A 61 -11.85 15.97 -6.49
C ALA A 61 -12.02 14.44 -6.65
N ASP A 62 -13.24 13.97 -6.91
CA ASP A 62 -13.53 12.54 -7.06
C ASP A 62 -12.85 11.94 -8.28
N ARG A 63 -12.88 12.63 -9.43
CA ARG A 63 -12.12 12.19 -10.61
C ARG A 63 -10.63 12.06 -10.29
N THR A 64 -10.07 13.04 -9.59
CA THR A 64 -8.64 13.04 -9.21
C THR A 64 -8.30 11.89 -8.27
N ARG A 65 -9.17 11.60 -7.30
CA ARG A 65 -9.01 10.47 -6.37
C ARG A 65 -9.06 9.14 -7.12
N ILE A 66 -10.03 8.94 -8.01
CA ILE A 66 -10.16 7.73 -8.82
C ILE A 66 -8.93 7.52 -9.69
N GLU A 67 -8.48 8.56 -10.39
CA GLU A 67 -7.26 8.50 -11.21
C GLU A 67 -6.02 8.16 -10.38
N ALA A 68 -5.88 8.74 -9.19
CA ALA A 68 -4.76 8.46 -8.29
C ALA A 68 -4.80 7.02 -7.78
N THR A 69 -5.96 6.51 -7.36
CA THR A 69 -6.14 5.13 -6.91
C THR A 69 -5.81 4.15 -8.03
N ASN A 70 -6.36 4.35 -9.23
CA ASN A 70 -6.11 3.46 -10.38
C ASN A 70 -4.63 3.46 -10.80
N LEU A 71 -3.98 4.63 -10.79
CA LEU A 71 -2.56 4.75 -11.08
C LEU A 71 -1.72 4.00 -10.05
N GLY A 72 -2.02 4.16 -8.76
CA GLY A 72 -1.37 3.45 -7.67
C GLY A 72 -1.52 1.94 -7.80
N THR A 73 -2.74 1.44 -7.98
CA THR A 73 -3.01 0.00 -8.17
C THR A 73 -2.19 -0.57 -9.34
N LEU A 74 -2.19 0.10 -10.50
CA LEU A 74 -1.41 -0.36 -11.65
C LEU A 74 0.10 -0.35 -11.38
N MET A 75 0.59 0.61 -10.59
CA MET A 75 1.99 0.68 -10.19
C MET A 75 2.36 -0.51 -9.30
N HIS A 76 1.57 -0.82 -8.27
CA HIS A 76 1.80 -1.99 -7.41
C HIS A 76 1.78 -3.27 -8.23
N THR A 77 0.77 -3.49 -9.08
CA THR A 77 0.72 -4.69 -9.95
C THR A 77 1.96 -4.83 -10.85
N ASN A 78 2.55 -3.73 -11.33
CA ASN A 78 3.80 -3.78 -12.08
C ASN A 78 4.98 -4.24 -11.22
N ILE A 79 5.07 -3.76 -9.98
CA ILE A 79 6.12 -4.13 -9.02
C ILE A 79 5.94 -5.59 -8.60
N GLU A 80 4.72 -5.97 -8.25
CA GLU A 80 4.35 -7.33 -7.88
C GLU A 80 4.73 -8.35 -8.96
N ASN A 81 4.35 -8.08 -10.22
CA ASN A 81 4.69 -8.95 -11.34
C ASN A 81 6.20 -9.03 -11.58
N HIS A 82 6.92 -7.93 -11.37
CA HIS A 82 8.39 -7.92 -11.46
C HIS A 82 9.04 -8.83 -10.41
N ILE A 83 8.58 -8.75 -9.17
CA ILE A 83 9.09 -9.58 -8.06
C ILE A 83 8.82 -11.05 -8.34
N MET A 84 7.60 -11.38 -8.79
CA MET A 84 7.19 -12.73 -9.17
C MET A 84 7.86 -13.27 -10.45
N GLY A 85 8.54 -12.42 -11.23
CA GLY A 85 9.17 -12.82 -12.49
C GLY A 85 8.17 -13.13 -13.62
N ILE A 86 6.93 -12.63 -13.51
CA ILE A 86 5.88 -12.81 -14.53
C ILE A 86 5.72 -11.53 -15.37
N PRO A 87 5.09 -11.61 -16.56
CA PRO A 87 4.89 -10.44 -17.41
C PRO A 87 4.15 -9.30 -16.70
N ARG A 88 4.73 -8.10 -16.76
CA ARG A 88 4.11 -6.88 -16.23
C ARG A 88 2.94 -6.42 -17.10
N PRO A 89 1.93 -5.73 -16.54
CA PRO A 89 0.83 -5.17 -17.33
C PRO A 89 1.33 -4.17 -18.38
N GLY A 90 1.16 -4.51 -19.65
CA GLY A 90 1.48 -3.62 -20.79
C GLY A 90 0.31 -2.74 -21.25
N GLY A 91 0.52 -1.98 -22.32
CA GLY A 91 -0.53 -1.25 -23.04
C GLY A 91 -0.17 0.21 -23.34
N MET A 92 -0.78 0.75 -24.41
CA MET A 92 -0.50 2.11 -24.88
C MET A 92 -1.26 3.21 -24.12
N HIS A 93 -2.23 2.86 -23.27
CA HIS A 93 -3.01 3.86 -22.54
C HIS A 93 -2.09 4.69 -21.60
N PRO A 94 -2.20 6.03 -21.57
CA PRO A 94 -1.28 6.89 -20.81
C PRO A 94 -1.09 6.49 -19.35
N ILE A 95 -2.18 6.17 -18.63
CA ILE A 95 -2.10 5.73 -17.22
C ILE A 95 -1.25 4.46 -17.02
N ARG A 96 -1.27 3.53 -17.98
CA ARG A 96 -0.50 2.28 -17.91
C ARG A 96 0.98 2.55 -18.15
N GLN A 97 1.30 3.38 -19.14
CA GLN A 97 2.67 3.82 -19.38
C GLN A 97 3.23 4.59 -18.18
N GLN A 98 2.42 5.46 -17.58
CA GLN A 98 2.81 6.21 -16.38
C GLN A 98 3.05 5.27 -15.20
N ALA A 99 2.12 4.35 -14.89
CA ALA A 99 2.27 3.35 -13.85
C ALA A 99 3.53 2.50 -14.05
N SER A 100 3.80 2.07 -15.27
CA SER A 100 5.00 1.31 -15.62
C SER A 100 6.27 2.10 -15.31
N LYS A 101 6.34 3.37 -15.72
CA LYS A 101 7.49 4.25 -15.45
C LYS A 101 7.68 4.50 -13.95
N MET A 102 6.60 4.66 -13.19
CA MET A 102 6.67 4.81 -11.73
C MET A 102 7.19 3.54 -11.06
N ALA A 103 6.70 2.37 -11.50
CA ALA A 103 7.21 1.08 -11.03
C ALA A 103 8.70 0.89 -11.38
N ASP A 104 9.14 1.33 -12.57
CA ASP A 104 10.55 1.26 -12.97
C ASP A 104 11.46 2.02 -12.00
N GLN A 105 11.02 3.18 -11.48
CA GLN A 105 11.78 3.93 -10.48
C GLN A 105 11.96 3.13 -9.18
N ILE A 106 10.89 2.51 -8.69
CA ILE A 106 10.94 1.70 -7.47
C ILE A 106 11.78 0.44 -7.70
N ILE A 107 11.66 -0.20 -8.85
CA ILE A 107 12.45 -1.39 -9.20
C ILE A 107 13.95 -1.06 -9.28
N GLN A 108 14.31 0.00 -10.00
CA GLN A 108 15.71 0.34 -10.27
C GLN A 108 16.43 0.93 -9.05
N HIS A 109 15.72 1.69 -8.21
CA HIS A 109 16.33 2.45 -7.12
C HIS A 109 15.93 1.98 -5.72
N GLY A 110 14.78 1.31 -5.58
CA GLY A 110 14.33 0.74 -4.31
C GLY A 110 14.67 -0.75 -4.22
N LEU A 111 14.12 -1.57 -5.11
CA LEU A 111 14.26 -3.03 -5.04
C LEU A 111 15.68 -3.54 -5.27
N CYS A 112 16.55 -2.75 -5.89
CA CYS A 112 17.98 -3.08 -6.01
C CYS A 112 18.69 -3.19 -4.65
N HIS A 113 18.06 -2.73 -3.57
CA HIS A 113 18.53 -2.85 -2.19
C HIS A 113 17.85 -3.94 -1.38
N VAL A 114 16.96 -4.73 -2.00
CA VAL A 114 16.27 -5.84 -1.34
C VAL A 114 17.04 -7.13 -1.62
N ASP A 115 17.55 -7.73 -0.55
CA ASP A 115 18.37 -8.94 -0.59
C ASP A 115 17.50 -10.20 -0.65
N GLU A 116 16.38 -10.20 0.09
CA GLU A 116 15.43 -11.32 0.15
C GLU A 116 13.98 -10.82 0.22
N VAL A 117 13.05 -11.61 -0.33
CA VAL A 117 11.61 -11.36 -0.22
C VAL A 117 10.97 -12.52 0.53
N TRP A 118 10.43 -12.27 1.72
CA TRP A 118 9.75 -13.27 2.54
C TRP A 118 8.24 -13.30 2.30
N GLY A 119 7.65 -12.20 1.83
CA GLY A 119 6.24 -12.11 1.54
C GLY A 119 5.92 -10.86 0.74
N GLN A 120 4.86 -10.90 -0.05
CA GLN A 120 4.38 -9.80 -0.88
C GLN A 120 2.86 -9.82 -0.85
N GLU A 121 2.23 -8.67 -0.63
CA GLU A 121 0.77 -8.56 -0.43
C GLU A 121 0.24 -9.52 0.67
N VAL A 122 1.03 -9.69 1.75
CA VAL A 122 0.71 -10.60 2.85
C VAL A 122 -0.04 -9.89 3.98
N GLY A 123 -0.97 -10.61 4.61
CA GLY A 123 -1.76 -10.13 5.73
C GLY A 123 -0.92 -9.98 7.01
N MET A 124 -1.09 -8.83 7.67
CA MET A 124 -0.52 -8.52 8.99
C MET A 124 -1.67 -8.20 9.95
N TYR A 125 -1.60 -8.64 11.20
CA TYR A 125 -2.64 -8.35 12.19
C TYR A 125 -2.08 -8.35 13.61
N TYR A 126 -2.68 -7.50 14.43
CA TYR A 126 -2.52 -7.54 15.87
C TYR A 126 -3.84 -8.03 16.48
N PRO A 127 -3.86 -9.20 17.14
CA PRO A 127 -5.08 -9.81 17.65
C PRO A 127 -5.93 -8.83 18.47
N GLY A 128 -7.21 -8.76 18.14
CA GLY A 128 -8.19 -7.89 18.83
C GLY A 128 -8.03 -6.38 18.61
N LEU A 129 -7.03 -5.90 17.85
CA LEU A 129 -6.83 -4.46 17.62
C LEU A 129 -7.02 -4.04 16.16
N TYR A 130 -6.20 -4.56 15.23
CA TYR A 130 -6.20 -4.11 13.84
C TYR A 130 -5.57 -5.13 12.89
N ALA A 131 -5.78 -4.91 11.60
CA ALA A 131 -5.17 -5.71 10.55
C ALA A 131 -4.82 -4.87 9.32
N GLY A 132 -4.07 -5.46 8.39
CA GLY A 132 -3.73 -4.84 7.13
C GLY A 132 -3.02 -5.79 6.18
N THR A 133 -2.52 -5.20 5.11
CA THR A 133 -1.73 -5.90 4.09
C THR A 133 -0.50 -5.05 3.85
N THR A 134 0.68 -5.67 3.91
CA THR A 134 1.93 -5.02 3.51
C THR A 134 2.21 -5.27 2.05
N ASP A 135 2.85 -4.33 1.37
CA ASP A 135 3.27 -4.52 -0.02
C ASP A 135 4.39 -5.57 -0.09
N LEU A 136 5.37 -5.50 0.82
CA LEU A 136 6.54 -6.36 0.80
C LEU A 136 7.15 -6.52 2.20
N VAL A 137 7.62 -7.73 2.51
CA VAL A 137 8.39 -8.03 3.73
C VAL A 137 9.57 -8.92 3.37
N GLY A 138 10.74 -8.66 3.94
CA GLY A 138 11.97 -9.34 3.55
C GLY A 138 13.21 -8.74 4.21
N VAL A 139 14.34 -8.80 3.50
CA VAL A 139 15.61 -8.20 3.90
C VAL A 139 15.94 -7.04 2.97
N HIS A 140 16.18 -5.87 3.54
CA HIS A 140 16.60 -4.67 2.82
C HIS A 140 17.92 -4.16 3.40
N ARG A 141 18.98 -4.17 2.58
CA ARG A 141 20.36 -3.81 2.97
C ARG A 141 20.87 -4.63 4.16
N GLY A 142 20.57 -5.92 4.17
CA GLY A 142 20.99 -6.86 5.21
C GLY A 142 20.13 -6.84 6.48
N GLU A 143 19.11 -5.97 6.57
CA GLU A 143 18.24 -5.88 7.74
C GLU A 143 16.80 -6.32 7.42
N PRO A 144 16.14 -7.10 8.30
CA PRO A 144 14.72 -7.40 8.18
C PRO A 144 13.88 -6.12 8.11
N ALA A 145 12.99 -6.03 7.11
CA ALA A 145 12.20 -4.84 6.88
C ALA A 145 10.79 -5.18 6.35
N ILE A 146 9.83 -4.37 6.80
CA ILE A 146 8.53 -4.19 6.16
C ILE A 146 8.66 -2.99 5.23
N MET A 147 8.23 -3.14 4.00
CA MET A 147 8.44 -2.19 2.92
C MET A 147 7.11 -1.85 2.26
N ASP A 148 6.92 -0.57 1.99
CA ASP A 148 5.70 -0.03 1.39
C ASP A 148 6.06 0.90 0.22
N HIS A 149 5.43 0.64 -0.93
CA HIS A 149 5.66 1.28 -2.22
C HIS A 149 4.69 2.45 -2.38
N LYS A 150 5.18 3.68 -2.24
CA LYS A 150 4.34 4.86 -2.42
C LYS A 150 4.43 5.46 -3.82
N SER A 151 3.28 5.75 -4.40
CA SER A 151 3.16 6.60 -5.59
C SER A 151 2.98 8.07 -5.17
N ALA A 152 3.68 8.99 -5.84
CA ALA A 152 3.53 10.42 -5.59
C ALA A 152 3.73 11.25 -6.88
N LYS A 153 2.91 12.28 -7.06
CA LYS A 153 3.07 13.27 -8.15
C LYS A 153 4.03 14.41 -7.79
N LYS A 154 4.22 14.65 -6.50
CA LYS A 154 5.08 15.68 -5.92
C LYS A 154 5.88 15.07 -4.78
N LEU A 155 7.08 15.59 -4.55
CA LEU A 155 7.85 15.26 -3.35
C LEU A 155 7.02 15.62 -2.11
N ARG A 156 7.07 14.73 -1.11
CA ARG A 156 6.40 14.91 0.17
C ARG A 156 7.41 15.38 1.21
N THR A 157 6.98 16.24 2.12
CA THR A 157 7.78 16.61 3.29
C THR A 157 7.74 15.49 4.33
N ARG A 158 8.57 15.60 5.36
CA ARG A 158 8.64 14.62 6.45
C ARG A 158 7.32 14.51 7.22
N GLU A 159 6.63 15.62 7.41
CA GLU A 159 5.36 15.72 8.13
C GLU A 159 4.22 15.12 7.30
N MET A 160 4.27 15.26 5.97
CA MET A 160 3.27 14.69 5.05
C MET A 160 3.30 13.15 4.98
N ILE A 161 4.25 12.50 5.65
CA ILE A 161 4.43 11.05 5.64
C ILE A 161 4.39 10.42 7.04
N ASP A 162 3.96 11.15 8.07
CA ASP A 162 3.82 10.60 9.44
C ASP A 162 2.90 9.36 9.45
N ASP A 163 1.72 9.45 8.82
CA ASP A 163 0.80 8.31 8.67
C ASP A 163 1.46 7.08 8.01
N TYR A 164 2.46 7.29 7.15
CA TYR A 164 3.17 6.16 6.52
C TYR A 164 4.08 5.46 7.52
N MET A 165 4.70 6.21 8.43
CA MET A 165 5.52 5.64 9.49
C MET A 165 4.66 4.91 10.51
N ASP A 166 3.53 5.50 10.91
CA ASP A 166 2.57 4.86 11.81
C ASP A 166 2.05 3.56 11.21
N GLN A 167 1.78 3.53 9.90
CA GLN A 167 1.40 2.31 9.19
C GLN A 167 2.49 1.22 9.30
N MET A 168 3.77 1.58 9.09
CA MET A 168 4.89 0.63 9.19
C MET A 168 5.11 0.15 10.61
N CYS A 169 5.00 1.03 11.61
CA CYS A 169 5.05 0.65 13.02
C CYS A 169 3.93 -0.30 13.38
N ALA A 170 2.69 -0.04 12.95
CA ALA A 170 1.56 -0.91 13.21
C ALA A 170 1.77 -2.32 12.64
N TYR A 171 2.34 -2.44 11.43
CA TYR A 171 2.63 -3.73 10.81
C TYR A 171 3.81 -4.48 11.44
N ALA A 172 4.69 -3.78 12.17
CA ALA A 172 5.85 -4.37 12.83
C ALA A 172 5.58 -4.91 14.24
N LEU A 173 4.43 -4.59 14.83
CA LEU A 173 3.98 -5.05 16.14
C LEU A 173 3.32 -6.44 16.06
#